data_AF-A0A9E2UEV7-F1
#
_entry.id   AF-A0A9E2UEV7-F1
#
_cell.length_a   1.000
_cell.length_b   1.000
_cell.length_c   1.000
_cell.angle_alpha   90.00
_cell.angle_beta   90.00
_cell.angle_gamma   90.00
#
_symmetry.space_group_name_H-M   'P 1'
#
loop_
_entity.id
_entity.type
_entity.pdbx_description
1 polymer ?
#
loop_
_entity_poly.entity_id
_entity_poly.type
_entity_poly.pdbx_seq_one_letter_code
_entity_poly.pdbx_strand_id
1 'polypeptide(L)'
;MPNLASIIDRRRDALILEWRQNPLIVVQVESTASLPVLTFLEERGLGAALTSVGTRRQTNTVIASRPGDPASNASVWVRAAYTGYRSAYLGFLNHVYGIQATSADLAGYDIDHLLNRARSPGGAGYIRIEAVKSDVNQAWGRLFEKAASNPAFFANQHRLRRTLSWTICAKLANQFPPFGPNDAAGINRLVAYFQTIGLGPAESRDGLSSMLNFAYGVR
;
A
#
# COMPACT_ATOMS: atom_id res chain seq x y z
N MET A 1 25.56 6.28 4.78
CA MET A 1 24.21 5.79 5.15
C MET A 1 23.26 6.09 4.00
N PRO A 2 22.33 5.18 3.63
CA PRO A 2 21.38 5.45 2.57
C PRO A 2 20.54 6.69 2.91
N ASN A 3 20.34 7.59 1.93
CA ASN A 3 19.48 8.75 2.13
C ASN A 3 18.00 8.33 2.15
N LEU A 4 17.12 9.16 2.73
CA LEU A 4 15.70 8.81 2.91
C LEU A 4 14.99 8.44 1.60
N ALA A 5 15.27 9.17 0.52
CA ALA A 5 14.70 8.89 -0.81
C ALA A 5 15.06 7.47 -1.29
N SER A 6 16.34 7.07 -1.17
CA SER A 6 16.79 5.73 -1.55
C SER A 6 16.14 4.62 -0.72
N ILE A 7 15.82 4.88 0.55
CA ILE A 7 15.08 3.91 1.38
C ILE A 7 13.65 3.80 0.90
N ILE A 8 12.96 4.92 0.69
CA ILE A 8 11.58 4.91 0.19
C ILE A 8 11.50 4.18 -1.15
N ASP A 9 12.44 4.43 -2.06
CA ASP A 9 12.49 3.75 -3.36
C ASP A 9 12.73 2.24 -3.21
N ARG A 10 13.73 1.82 -2.42
CA ARG A 10 13.99 0.39 -2.16
C ARG A 10 12.78 -0.31 -1.54
N ARG A 11 12.06 0.35 -0.62
CA ARG A 11 10.85 -0.20 0.00
C ARG A 11 9.71 -0.36 -1.00
N ARG A 12 9.52 0.64 -1.88
CA ARG A 12 8.53 0.58 -2.95
C ARG A 12 8.84 -0.55 -3.92
N ASP A 13 10.10 -0.68 -4.34
CA ASP A 13 10.55 -1.77 -5.22
C ASP A 13 10.34 -3.14 -4.58
N ALA A 14 10.67 -3.30 -3.29
CA ALA A 14 10.44 -4.53 -2.55
C ALA A 14 8.95 -4.91 -2.49
N LEU A 15 8.07 -3.94 -2.23
CA LEU A 15 6.61 -4.15 -2.22
C LEU A 15 6.06 -4.55 -3.59
N ILE A 16 6.55 -3.92 -4.66
CA ILE A 16 6.15 -4.25 -6.03
C ILE A 16 6.63 -5.65 -6.42
N LEU A 17 7.87 -6.00 -6.04
CA LEU A 17 8.43 -7.33 -6.25
C LEU A 17 7.64 -8.40 -5.49
N GLU A 18 7.33 -8.15 -4.21
CA GLU A 18 6.51 -9.03 -3.38
C GLU A 18 5.16 -9.27 -4.08
N TRP A 19 4.53 -8.21 -4.63
CA TRP A 19 3.20 -8.31 -5.23
C TRP A 19 3.22 -9.08 -6.54
N ARG A 20 4.28 -8.90 -7.33
CA ARG A 20 4.54 -9.69 -8.53
C ARG A 20 4.68 -11.18 -8.22
N GLN A 21 5.40 -11.52 -7.14
CA GLN A 21 5.58 -12.91 -6.71
C GLN A 21 4.28 -13.50 -6.16
N ASN A 22 3.48 -12.69 -5.47
CA ASN A 22 2.21 -13.11 -4.91
C ASN A 22 1.16 -11.98 -4.98
N PRO A 23 0.19 -12.05 -5.90
CA PRO A 23 -0.84 -11.01 -6.01
C PRO A 23 -1.79 -10.98 -4.79
N LEU A 24 -1.65 -11.92 -3.85
CA LEU A 24 -2.45 -12.04 -2.63
C LEU A 24 -1.78 -11.45 -1.39
N ILE A 25 -0.76 -10.57 -1.52
CA ILE A 25 -0.20 -9.83 -0.37
C ILE A 25 -1.33 -9.23 0.43
N VAL A 26 -1.42 -9.61 1.70
CA VAL A 26 -2.37 -9.06 2.64
C VAL A 26 -1.87 -7.70 3.12
N VAL A 27 -2.73 -6.69 3.05
CA VAL A 27 -2.45 -5.30 3.47
C VAL A 27 -3.38 -4.82 4.58
N GLN A 28 -4.31 -5.66 5.03
CA GLN A 28 -5.09 -5.46 6.25
C GLN A 28 -5.21 -6.77 7.03
N VAL A 29 -5.09 -6.68 8.35
CA VAL A 29 -5.30 -7.79 9.28
C VAL A 29 -6.25 -7.38 10.40
N GLU A 30 -7.01 -8.33 10.95
CA GLU A 30 -7.97 -8.04 12.03
C GLU A 30 -7.29 -7.80 13.38
N SER A 31 -6.13 -8.42 13.61
CA SER A 31 -5.39 -8.31 14.86
C SER A 31 -3.88 -8.41 14.61
N THR A 32 -3.11 -7.93 15.59
CA THR A 32 -1.64 -7.97 15.55
C THR A 32 -1.10 -9.40 15.56
N ALA A 33 -1.85 -10.35 16.13
CA ALA A 33 -1.49 -11.77 16.16
C ALA A 33 -1.40 -12.39 14.74
N SER A 34 -2.11 -11.83 13.76
CA SER A 34 -2.06 -12.31 12.38
C SER A 34 -0.89 -11.76 11.55
N LEU A 35 -0.20 -10.72 12.05
CA LEU A 35 0.86 -10.04 11.31
C LEU A 35 2.04 -10.95 10.93
N PRO A 36 2.62 -11.77 11.84
CA PRO A 36 3.75 -12.63 11.50
C PRO A 36 3.48 -13.51 10.27
N VAL A 37 2.29 -14.10 10.20
CA VAL A 37 1.92 -15.06 9.17
C VAL A 37 1.52 -14.39 7.86
N LEU A 38 0.76 -13.30 7.92
CA LEU A 38 0.14 -12.69 6.73
C LEU A 38 1.02 -11.62 6.08
N THR A 39 1.96 -11.05 6.83
CA THR A 39 2.96 -10.10 6.29
C THR A 39 4.09 -10.83 5.56
N PHE A 40 4.48 -12.01 6.04
CA PHE A 40 5.63 -12.76 5.51
C PHE A 40 5.18 -14.12 4.98
N LEU A 41 4.81 -14.18 3.70
CA LEU A 41 4.07 -15.32 3.13
C LEU A 41 4.94 -16.57 2.84
N GLU A 42 6.19 -16.40 2.40
CA GLU A 42 7.05 -17.54 2.02
C GLU A 42 7.45 -18.43 3.21
N GLU A 43 7.61 -17.84 4.39
CA GLU A 43 8.08 -18.55 5.60
C GLU A 43 7.08 -18.50 6.76
N ARG A 44 5.84 -18.05 6.49
CA ARG A 44 4.78 -17.84 7.50
C ARG A 44 5.23 -17.08 8.75
N GLY A 45 6.18 -16.16 8.60
CA GLY A 45 6.70 -15.38 9.72
C GLY A 45 7.66 -16.10 10.65
N LEU A 46 8.35 -17.16 10.21
CA LEU A 46 9.49 -17.69 10.96
C LEU A 46 10.47 -16.56 11.28
N GLY A 47 10.77 -16.38 12.57
CA GLY A 47 11.64 -15.30 13.06
C GLY A 47 11.02 -13.90 13.04
N ALA A 48 9.73 -13.75 12.76
CA ALA A 48 9.06 -12.45 12.78
C ALA A 48 8.84 -11.96 14.23
N ALA A 49 9.27 -10.74 14.49
CA ALA A 49 9.06 -10.01 15.73
C ALA A 49 8.08 -8.85 15.52
N LEU A 50 7.25 -8.61 16.54
CA LEU A 50 6.35 -7.46 16.60
C LEU A 50 6.87 -6.45 17.62
N THR A 51 7.07 -5.21 17.19
CA THR A 51 7.50 -4.11 18.05
C THR A 51 6.54 -2.92 17.97
N SER A 52 6.55 -2.06 18.98
CA SER A 52 5.83 -0.79 18.96
C SER A 52 6.62 0.27 18.21
N VAL A 53 5.91 1.22 17.58
CA VAL A 53 6.52 2.43 17.04
C VAL A 53 6.81 3.40 18.19
N GLY A 54 8.09 3.57 18.57
CA GLY A 54 8.53 4.52 19.60
C GLY A 54 8.10 4.15 21.03
N THR A 55 7.92 5.16 21.90
CA THR A 55 7.50 5.01 23.31
C THR A 55 6.00 4.76 23.52
N ARG A 56 5.21 4.62 22.44
CA ARG A 56 3.76 4.49 22.50
C ARG A 56 3.35 3.03 22.71
N ARG A 57 2.28 2.80 23.48
CA ARG A 57 1.66 1.47 23.61
C ARG A 57 1.28 0.95 22.21
N GLN A 58 1.41 -0.36 21.99
CA GLN A 58 1.07 -1.09 20.75
C GLN A 58 -0.40 -0.96 20.28
N THR A 59 -1.18 -0.03 20.86
CA THR A 59 -2.61 0.07 20.60
C THR A 59 -2.90 0.57 19.20
N ASN A 60 -2.13 1.48 18.61
CA ASN A 60 -2.49 2.10 17.31
C ASN A 60 -1.53 1.79 16.17
N THR A 61 -0.31 1.34 16.47
CA THR A 61 0.78 1.21 15.50
C THR A 61 1.65 0.01 15.84
N VAL A 62 2.00 -0.80 14.85
CA VAL A 62 2.83 -1.99 15.02
C VAL A 62 3.85 -2.07 13.88
N ILE A 63 5.06 -2.47 14.21
CA ILE A 63 6.08 -2.85 13.24
C ILE A 63 6.16 -4.37 13.24
N ALA A 64 6.04 -4.98 12.06
CA ALA A 64 6.32 -6.40 11.86
C ALA A 64 7.64 -6.52 11.10
N SER A 65 8.59 -7.26 11.64
CA SER A 65 9.92 -7.41 11.07
C SER A 65 10.48 -8.82 11.24
N ARG A 66 11.33 -9.28 10.31
CA ARG A 66 12.14 -10.51 10.44
C ARG A 66 13.60 -10.22 10.04
N PRO A 67 14.59 -11.08 10.37
CA PRO A 67 15.97 -10.90 9.94
C PRO A 67 16.10 -10.77 8.41
N GLY A 68 17.09 -10.01 7.92
CA GLY A 68 17.37 -9.83 6.49
C GLY A 68 17.21 -8.37 6.02
N ASP A 69 17.01 -8.16 4.71
CA ASP A 69 16.89 -6.80 4.14
C ASP A 69 15.64 -6.10 4.65
N PRO A 70 15.75 -4.98 5.40
CA PRO A 70 14.60 -4.31 5.98
C PRO A 70 13.59 -3.75 4.96
N ALA A 71 14.02 -3.56 3.69
CA ALA A 71 13.10 -3.14 2.63
C ALA A 71 11.98 -4.17 2.40
N SER A 72 12.34 -5.46 2.40
CA SER A 72 11.45 -6.60 2.18
C SER A 72 10.96 -7.23 3.48
N ASN A 73 11.75 -7.13 4.55
CA ASN A 73 11.52 -7.85 5.80
C ASN A 73 11.03 -6.99 6.95
N ALA A 74 10.65 -5.73 6.70
CA ALA A 74 10.01 -4.87 7.70
C ALA A 74 8.85 -4.06 7.12
N SER A 75 7.78 -3.96 7.91
CA SER A 75 6.57 -3.22 7.54
C SER A 75 5.95 -2.54 8.76
N VAL A 76 5.25 -1.42 8.51
CA VAL A 76 4.52 -0.67 9.54
C VAL A 76 3.02 -0.71 9.26
N TRP A 77 2.27 -0.93 10.33
CA TRP A 77 0.84 -1.16 10.34
C TRP A 77 0.19 -0.24 11.34
N VAL A 78 -0.96 0.31 10.99
CA VAL A 78 -1.70 1.23 11.86
C VAL A 78 -3.15 0.78 11.98
N ARG A 79 -3.79 1.04 13.11
CA ARG A 79 -5.24 0.81 13.24
C ARG A 79 -5.99 1.60 12.18
N ALA A 80 -7.03 1.02 11.58
CA ALA A 80 -7.80 1.68 10.53
C ALA A 80 -8.43 3.03 10.98
N ALA A 81 -8.69 3.21 12.28
CA ALA A 81 -9.18 4.45 12.87
C ALA A 81 -8.09 5.48 13.23
N TYR A 82 -6.81 5.09 13.22
CA TYR A 82 -5.70 5.99 13.50
C TYR A 82 -5.58 7.08 12.43
N THR A 83 -5.02 8.24 12.75
CA THR A 83 -4.83 9.34 11.77
C THR A 83 -3.39 9.84 11.72
N GLY A 84 -2.54 9.46 12.67
CA GLY A 84 -1.15 9.93 12.79
C GLY A 84 -0.16 9.17 11.91
N TYR A 85 -0.51 8.83 10.66
CA TYR A 85 0.28 7.94 9.81
C TYR A 85 1.70 8.44 9.58
N ARG A 86 1.87 9.76 9.38
CA ARG A 86 3.18 10.38 9.19
C ARG A 86 4.09 10.15 10.39
N SER A 87 3.59 10.35 11.60
CA SER A 87 4.35 10.07 12.83
C SER A 87 4.67 8.59 12.99
N ALA A 88 3.74 7.69 12.63
CA ALA A 88 4.00 6.24 12.66
C ALA A 88 5.11 5.84 11.68
N TYR A 89 5.09 6.40 10.48
CA TYR A 89 6.11 6.12 9.46
C TYR A 89 7.49 6.66 9.84
N LEU A 90 7.58 7.88 10.38
CA LEU A 90 8.83 8.44 10.90
C LEU A 90 9.41 7.58 12.04
N GLY A 91 8.56 7.13 12.96
CA GLY A 91 9.00 6.22 14.02
C GLY A 91 9.46 4.87 13.49
N PHE A 92 8.82 4.35 12.43
CA PHE A 92 9.26 3.15 11.74
C PHE A 92 10.63 3.33 11.08
N LEU A 93 10.86 4.45 10.37
CA LEU A 93 12.16 4.75 9.76
C LEU A 93 13.27 4.82 10.80
N ASN A 94 13.02 5.47 11.94
CA ASN A 94 13.99 5.53 13.03
C ASN A 94 14.25 4.13 13.62
N HIS A 95 13.19 3.36 13.89
CA HIS A 95 13.33 2.04 14.51
C HIS A 95 14.06 1.03 13.63
N VAL A 96 13.76 1.00 12.33
CA VAL A 96 14.23 -0.04 11.41
C VAL A 96 15.52 0.36 10.70
N TYR A 97 15.69 1.64 10.37
CA TYR A 97 16.82 2.14 9.59
C TYR A 97 17.76 3.04 10.41
N GLY A 98 17.42 3.38 11.66
CA GLY A 98 18.21 4.29 12.49
C GLY A 98 18.18 5.75 12.04
N ILE A 99 17.21 6.13 11.20
CA ILE A 99 17.14 7.47 10.60
C ILE A 99 16.20 8.38 11.39
N GLN A 100 16.74 9.50 11.85
CA GLN A 100 15.99 10.57 12.50
C GLN A 100 15.41 11.55 11.47
N ALA A 101 14.50 11.06 10.62
CA ALA A 101 13.79 11.92 9.67
C ALA A 101 12.71 12.76 10.37
N THR A 102 12.42 13.92 9.80
CA THR A 102 11.37 14.85 10.20
C THR A 102 10.25 14.87 9.17
N SER A 103 9.15 15.56 9.50
CA SER A 103 8.08 15.81 8.53
C SER A 103 8.55 16.59 7.31
N ALA A 104 9.57 17.44 7.43
CA ALA A 104 10.12 18.19 6.30
C ALA A 104 10.88 17.27 5.32
N ASP A 105 11.56 16.25 5.82
CA ASP A 105 12.30 15.30 4.98
C ASP A 105 11.37 14.42 4.12
N LEU A 106 10.12 14.24 4.56
CA LEU A 106 9.06 13.57 3.81
C LEU A 106 8.29 14.54 2.88
N ALA A 107 8.81 15.73 2.58
CA ALA A 107 8.18 16.63 1.63
C ALA A 107 8.05 15.95 0.25
N GLY A 108 6.87 16.11 -0.38
CA GLY A 108 6.55 15.42 -1.64
C GLY A 108 6.05 13.98 -1.48
N TYR A 109 5.94 13.47 -0.24
CA TYR A 109 5.35 12.16 0.06
C TYR A 109 4.17 12.27 1.03
N ASP A 110 3.09 11.57 0.67
CA ASP A 110 1.98 11.23 1.54
C ASP A 110 2.25 9.87 2.18
N ILE A 111 1.85 9.69 3.44
CA ILE A 111 1.82 8.36 4.05
C ILE A 111 0.39 7.86 3.95
N ASP A 112 0.18 6.87 3.07
CA ASP A 112 -1.15 6.37 2.74
C ASP A 112 -1.30 4.90 3.16
N HIS A 113 -2.55 4.51 3.36
CA HIS A 113 -2.89 3.10 3.53
C HIS A 113 -2.73 2.36 2.20
N LEU A 114 -2.16 1.16 2.26
CA LEU A 114 -2.10 0.25 1.10
C LEU A 114 -3.45 -0.43 0.81
N LEU A 115 -4.51 -0.02 1.51
CA LEU A 115 -5.89 -0.38 1.28
C LEU A 115 -6.76 0.88 1.41
N ASN A 116 -7.76 1.03 0.54
CA ASN A 116 -8.75 2.09 0.71
C ASN A 116 -9.55 1.88 2.02
N ARG A 117 -9.50 2.86 2.93
CA ARG A 117 -10.18 2.83 4.24
C ARG A 117 -11.70 2.61 4.12
N ALA A 118 -12.35 3.10 3.05
CA ALA A 118 -13.78 2.86 2.80
C ALA A 118 -14.11 1.36 2.60
N ARG A 119 -13.09 0.54 2.36
CA ARG A 119 -13.17 -0.92 2.24
C ARG A 119 -12.83 -1.65 3.54
N SER A 120 -12.62 -0.95 4.65
CA SER A 120 -12.41 -1.53 5.98
C SER A 120 -13.66 -1.30 6.85
N PRO A 121 -14.63 -2.23 6.86
CA PRO A 121 -15.87 -2.05 7.62
C PRO A 121 -15.59 -1.87 9.12
N GLY A 122 -16.29 -0.94 9.77
CA GLY A 122 -16.22 -0.74 11.22
C GLY A 122 -14.92 -0.14 11.78
N GLY A 123 -13.94 0.21 10.94
CA GLY A 123 -12.67 0.79 11.40
C GLY A 123 -11.83 -0.15 12.29
N ALA A 124 -12.17 -1.45 12.29
CA ALA A 124 -11.46 -2.49 13.00
C ALA A 124 -10.23 -2.96 12.22
N GLY A 125 -9.27 -3.56 12.92
CA GLY A 125 -8.04 -4.10 12.34
C GLY A 125 -6.93 -3.08 12.11
N TYR A 126 -5.86 -3.57 11.46
CA TYR A 126 -4.64 -2.85 11.14
C TYR A 126 -4.41 -2.88 9.63
N ILE A 127 -3.99 -1.75 9.06
CA ILE A 127 -3.72 -1.59 7.64
C ILE A 127 -2.25 -1.20 7.48
N ARG A 128 -1.57 -1.83 6.51
CA ARG A 128 -0.18 -1.49 6.14
C ARG A 128 -0.15 -0.07 5.56
N ILE A 129 0.82 0.73 5.98
CA ILE A 129 1.05 2.07 5.42
C ILE A 129 2.41 2.13 4.74
N GLU A 130 2.53 3.02 3.75
CA GLU A 130 3.80 3.29 3.07
C GLU A 130 3.85 4.74 2.57
N ALA A 131 5.06 5.23 2.29
CA ALA A 131 5.25 6.50 1.61
C ALA A 131 4.90 6.38 0.12
N VAL A 132 4.07 7.29 -0.37
CA VAL A 132 3.63 7.41 -1.77
C VAL A 132 3.86 8.85 -2.21
N LYS A 133 4.32 9.06 -3.45
CA LYS A 133 4.54 10.40 -3.97
C LYS A 133 3.22 11.19 -3.99
N SER A 134 3.21 12.39 -3.39
CA SER A 134 1.97 13.15 -3.13
C SER A 134 1.24 13.54 -4.42
N ASP A 135 1.96 13.94 -5.46
CA ASP A 135 1.39 14.32 -6.77
C ASP A 135 0.62 13.14 -7.42
N VAL A 136 1.21 11.95 -7.39
CA VAL A 136 0.60 10.70 -7.88
C VAL A 136 -0.58 10.32 -7.01
N ASN A 137 -0.42 10.35 -5.68
CA ASN A 137 -1.48 9.98 -4.74
C ASN A 137 -2.73 10.85 -4.93
N GLN A 138 -2.54 12.16 -4.99
CA GLN A 138 -3.62 13.13 -5.21
C GLN A 138 -4.27 12.98 -6.59
N ALA A 139 -3.50 12.67 -7.64
CA ALA A 139 -4.05 12.42 -8.97
C ALA A 139 -4.99 11.21 -8.97
N TRP A 140 -4.59 10.10 -8.34
CA TRP A 140 -5.45 8.93 -8.15
C TRP A 140 -6.67 9.24 -7.27
N GLY A 141 -6.50 10.04 -6.22
CA GLY A 141 -7.61 10.52 -5.38
C GLY A 141 -8.67 11.25 -6.21
N ARG A 142 -8.28 12.25 -7.00
CA ARG A 142 -9.18 13.02 -7.89
C ARG A 142 -9.90 12.14 -8.93
N LEU A 143 -9.23 11.11 -9.44
CA LEU A 143 -9.86 10.15 -10.35
C LEU A 143 -11.04 9.45 -9.67
N PHE A 144 -10.81 8.92 -8.47
CA PHE A 144 -11.84 8.17 -7.75
C PHE A 144 -12.88 9.04 -7.06
N GLU A 145 -12.59 10.29 -6.71
CA GLU A 145 -13.60 11.26 -6.24
C GLU A 145 -14.70 11.46 -7.28
N LYS A 146 -14.35 11.53 -8.57
CA LYS A 146 -15.33 11.58 -9.67
C LYS A 146 -16.22 10.33 -9.76
N ALA A 147 -15.71 9.19 -9.27
CA ALA A 147 -16.37 7.90 -9.26
C ALA A 147 -17.11 7.59 -7.94
N ALA A 148 -16.75 8.27 -6.84
CA ALA A 148 -17.21 8.00 -5.48
C ALA A 148 -18.67 8.39 -5.21
N SER A 149 -19.39 8.93 -6.19
CA SER A 149 -20.84 9.11 -6.15
C SER A 149 -21.62 7.80 -6.37
N ASN A 150 -20.94 6.68 -6.65
CA ASN A 150 -21.57 5.39 -6.94
C ASN A 150 -21.65 4.46 -5.69
N PRO A 151 -22.85 4.07 -5.22
CA PRO A 151 -23.04 3.13 -4.12
C PRO A 151 -22.40 1.75 -4.31
N ALA A 152 -22.16 1.32 -5.56
CA ALA A 152 -21.47 0.06 -5.85
C ALA A 152 -20.00 0.07 -5.39
N PHE A 153 -19.39 1.24 -5.19
CA PHE A 153 -18.01 1.37 -4.72
C PHE A 153 -17.77 0.69 -3.35
N PHE A 154 -18.84 0.53 -2.56
CA PHE A 154 -18.86 -0.14 -1.26
C PHE A 154 -18.99 -1.68 -1.34
N ALA A 155 -19.27 -2.26 -2.50
CA ALA A 155 -19.54 -3.70 -2.68
C ALA A 155 -18.37 -4.63 -2.30
N ASN A 156 -17.16 -4.09 -2.14
CA ASN A 156 -16.02 -4.85 -1.68
C ASN A 156 -15.94 -5.00 -0.15
N GLN A 157 -16.88 -4.48 0.65
CA GLN A 157 -16.86 -4.58 2.12
C GLN A 157 -16.87 -6.03 2.67
N HIS A 158 -17.31 -7.02 1.90
CA HIS A 158 -17.44 -8.41 2.35
C HIS A 158 -16.26 -9.34 2.03
N ARG A 159 -15.19 -8.87 1.36
CA ARG A 159 -14.02 -9.71 1.08
C ARG A 159 -13.20 -9.97 2.36
N LEU A 160 -12.99 -11.25 2.67
CA LEU A 160 -12.25 -11.73 3.84
C LEU A 160 -10.73 -11.51 3.76
N ARG A 161 -10.16 -11.47 2.55
CA ARG A 161 -8.74 -11.13 2.33
C ARG A 161 -8.64 -9.78 1.61
N ARG A 162 -7.89 -8.88 2.22
CA ARG A 162 -7.67 -7.51 1.78
C ARG A 162 -6.28 -7.40 1.22
N THR A 163 -6.18 -7.49 -0.10
CA THR A 163 -4.90 -7.57 -0.79
C THR A 163 -4.53 -6.26 -1.47
N LEU A 164 -3.26 -6.10 -1.81
CA LEU A 164 -2.79 -4.99 -2.64
C LEU A 164 -3.59 -4.97 -3.96
N SER A 165 -3.88 -3.77 -4.48
CA SER A 165 -4.66 -3.59 -5.71
C SER A 165 -3.81 -2.94 -6.81
N TRP A 166 -4.26 -3.05 -8.06
CA TRP A 166 -3.64 -2.41 -9.23
C TRP A 166 -3.42 -0.90 -9.02
N THR A 167 -4.38 -0.18 -8.42
CA THR A 167 -4.22 1.25 -8.08
C THR A 167 -3.07 1.46 -7.10
N ILE A 168 -3.02 0.67 -6.02
CA ILE A 168 -2.01 0.86 -4.98
C ILE A 168 -0.63 0.50 -5.53
N CYS A 169 -0.51 -0.56 -6.33
CA CYS A 169 0.75 -0.84 -7.01
C CYS A 169 1.15 0.27 -7.99
N ALA A 170 0.21 0.83 -8.76
CA ALA A 170 0.49 1.96 -9.65
C ALA A 170 0.97 3.21 -8.88
N LYS A 171 0.33 3.52 -7.75
CA LYS A 171 0.76 4.58 -6.82
C LYS A 171 2.18 4.34 -6.31
N LEU A 172 2.44 3.12 -5.80
CA LEU A 172 3.77 2.70 -5.35
C LEU A 172 4.80 2.70 -6.49
N ALA A 173 4.37 2.60 -7.74
CA ALA A 173 5.22 2.66 -8.92
C ALA A 173 5.43 4.09 -9.47
N ASN A 174 4.94 5.12 -8.78
CA ASN A 174 4.90 6.50 -9.24
C ASN A 174 4.18 6.69 -10.59
N GLN A 175 3.23 5.80 -10.91
CA GLN A 175 2.48 5.89 -12.15
C GLN A 175 1.21 6.71 -11.95
N PHE A 176 1.04 7.75 -12.77
CA PHE A 176 -0.18 8.55 -12.79
C PHE A 176 -1.38 7.74 -13.31
N PRO A 177 -2.61 8.05 -12.85
CA PRO A 177 -3.81 7.40 -13.34
C PRO A 177 -4.06 7.68 -14.84
N PRO A 178 -4.90 6.88 -15.50
CA PRO A 178 -5.55 7.30 -16.74
C PRO A 178 -6.56 8.42 -16.44
N PHE A 179 -7.06 9.11 -17.46
CA PHE A 179 -8.11 10.13 -17.30
C PHE A 179 -9.51 9.56 -17.05
N GLY A 180 -9.71 8.26 -17.28
CA GLY A 180 -10.97 7.54 -17.09
C GLY A 180 -10.93 6.13 -17.68
N PRO A 181 -12.07 5.38 -17.66
CA PRO A 181 -12.14 4.02 -18.17
C PRO A 181 -11.91 3.90 -19.68
N ASN A 182 -12.17 4.98 -20.43
CA ASN A 182 -12.01 5.02 -21.89
C ASN A 182 -10.66 5.60 -22.35
N ASP A 183 -9.77 5.99 -21.43
CA ASP A 183 -8.44 6.50 -21.76
C ASP A 183 -7.49 5.35 -22.12
N ALA A 184 -7.61 4.86 -23.35
CA ALA A 184 -6.81 3.76 -23.86
C ALA A 184 -5.30 4.05 -23.78
N ALA A 185 -4.87 5.30 -24.01
CA ALA A 185 -3.46 5.68 -23.93
C ALA A 185 -2.92 5.58 -22.50
N GLY A 186 -3.66 6.11 -21.52
CA GLY A 186 -3.31 6.01 -20.10
C GLY A 186 -3.30 4.56 -19.59
N ILE A 187 -4.27 3.74 -20.03
CA ILE A 187 -4.31 2.32 -19.71
C ILE A 187 -3.11 1.59 -20.34
N ASN A 188 -2.81 1.84 -21.61
CA ASN A 188 -1.68 1.21 -22.30
C ASN A 188 -0.34 1.58 -21.64
N ARG A 189 -0.17 2.82 -21.17
CA ARG A 189 1.01 3.25 -20.41
C ARG A 189 1.19 2.42 -19.14
N LEU A 190 0.11 2.23 -18.38
CA LEU A 190 0.15 1.42 -17.15
C LEU A 190 0.44 -0.06 -17.46
N VAL A 191 -0.19 -0.62 -18.49
CA VAL A 191 0.07 -2.00 -18.94
C VAL A 191 1.54 -2.18 -19.33
N ALA A 192 2.09 -1.25 -20.10
CA ALA A 192 3.50 -1.28 -20.50
C ALA A 192 4.43 -1.23 -19.28
N TYR A 193 4.13 -0.37 -18.29
CA TYR A 193 4.86 -0.35 -17.03
C TYR A 193 4.77 -1.70 -16.30
N PHE A 194 3.57 -2.26 -16.14
CA PHE A 194 3.38 -3.53 -15.44
C PHE A 194 4.11 -4.69 -16.14
N GLN A 195 4.20 -4.65 -17.46
CA GLN A 195 5.02 -5.57 -18.23
C GLN A 195 6.52 -5.42 -17.90
N THR A 196 7.03 -4.20 -17.69
CA THR A 196 8.45 -3.99 -17.33
C THR A 196 8.82 -4.59 -15.97
N ILE A 197 7.87 -4.71 -15.05
CA ILE A 197 8.08 -5.36 -13.74
C ILE A 197 7.72 -6.86 -13.78
N GLY A 198 7.39 -7.41 -14.95
CA GLY A 198 7.20 -8.84 -15.17
C GLY A 198 5.77 -9.36 -14.97
N LEU A 199 4.76 -8.50 -15.02
CA LEU A 199 3.35 -8.91 -15.03
C LEU A 199 2.84 -9.14 -16.46
N GLY A 200 1.86 -10.03 -16.62
CA GLY A 200 1.25 -10.32 -17.91
C GLY A 200 0.50 -9.10 -18.46
N PRO A 201 0.70 -8.71 -19.73
CA PRO A 201 0.05 -7.53 -20.30
C PRO A 201 -1.48 -7.68 -20.41
N ALA A 202 -1.98 -8.90 -20.70
CA ALA A 202 -3.41 -9.20 -20.71
C ALA A 202 -4.04 -9.08 -19.32
N GLU A 203 -3.45 -9.76 -18.32
CA GLU A 203 -3.89 -9.68 -16.92
C GLU A 203 -3.88 -8.23 -16.39
N SER A 204 -2.82 -7.48 -16.71
CA SER A 204 -2.70 -6.07 -16.31
C SER A 204 -3.80 -5.22 -16.92
N ARG A 205 -4.11 -5.42 -18.21
CA ARG A 205 -5.20 -4.70 -18.88
C ARG A 205 -6.54 -5.06 -18.25
N ASP A 206 -6.81 -6.34 -18.03
CA ASP A 206 -8.07 -6.82 -17.48
C ASP A 206 -8.28 -6.32 -16.05
N GLY A 207 -7.23 -6.36 -15.22
CA GLY A 207 -7.24 -5.85 -13.85
C GLY A 207 -7.50 -4.34 -13.77
N LEU A 208 -6.81 -3.55 -14.59
CA LEU A 208 -7.01 -2.10 -14.69
C LEU A 208 -8.41 -1.77 -15.19
N SER A 209 -8.87 -2.44 -16.25
CA SER A 209 -10.17 -2.17 -16.88
C SER A 209 -11.31 -2.55 -15.93
N SER A 210 -11.22 -3.71 -15.27
CA SER A 210 -12.19 -4.15 -14.26
C SER A 210 -12.29 -3.15 -13.11
N MET A 211 -11.15 -2.66 -12.63
CA MET A 211 -11.09 -1.68 -11.54
C MET A 211 -11.68 -0.33 -11.95
N LEU A 212 -11.34 0.19 -13.14
CA LEU A 212 -11.84 1.46 -13.64
C LEU A 212 -13.34 1.38 -13.93
N ASN A 213 -13.80 0.31 -14.60
CA ASN A 213 -15.22 0.09 -14.87
C ASN A 213 -16.03 -0.03 -13.59
N PHE A 214 -15.50 -0.73 -12.57
CA PHE A 214 -16.13 -0.81 -11.25
C PHE A 214 -16.25 0.57 -10.60
N ALA A 215 -15.20 1.39 -10.65
CA ALA A 215 -15.24 2.73 -10.08
C ALA A 215 -16.24 3.64 -10.81
N TYR A 216 -16.23 3.62 -12.15
CA TYR A 216 -17.06 4.50 -12.97
C TYR A 216 -18.47 3.96 -13.23
N GLY A 217 -18.80 2.76 -12.75
CA GLY A 217 -20.14 2.18 -12.89
C GLY A 217 -20.62 2.13 -14.32
N VAL A 218 -19.74 1.86 -15.28
CA VAL A 218 -20.14 1.69 -16.68
C VAL A 218 -21.09 0.50 -16.72
N ARG A 219 -22.38 0.83 -16.89
CA ARG A 219 -23.47 -0.12 -17.14
C ARG A 219 -23.32 -0.72 -18.53
#